data_AF-A0A9P6XLB5-F1
#
_entry.id   AF-A0A9P6XLB5-F1
#
_cell.length_a   1.000
_cell.length_b   1.000
_cell.length_c   1.000
_cell.angle_alpha   90.00
_cell.angle_beta   90.00
_cell.angle_gamma   90.00
#
_symmetry.space_group_name_H-M   'P 1'
#
loop_
_entity.id
_entity.type
_entity.pdbx_description
1 polymer ?
#
loop_
_entity_poly.entity_id
_entity_poly.type
_entity_poly.pdbx_seq_one_letter_code
_entity_poly.pdbx_strand_id
1 'polypeptide(L)' 'MPADLMTPAPEDRQKLLMDTHLEGHRGAQAIVTALHSDGIHWTKLKEDALEIIRSCPDCQKFNIAKHGYNCCRTVTDCS' A
#
# COMPACT_ATOMS: atom_id res chain seq x y z
N MET A 1 -28.73 -4.86 7.44
CA MET A 1 -27.97 -5.66 8.43
C MET A 1 -26.60 -5.00 8.56
N PRO A 2 -26.19 -4.47 9.71
CA PRO A 2 -24.80 -4.03 9.86
C PRO A 2 -23.93 -5.29 9.86
N ALA A 3 -23.04 -5.40 8.87
CA ALA A 3 -22.02 -6.44 8.88
C ALA A 3 -21.23 -6.29 10.18
N ASP A 4 -21.22 -7.33 11.00
CA ASP A 4 -20.49 -7.38 12.26
C ASP A 4 -19.00 -7.25 11.91
N LEU A 5 -18.45 -6.04 12.06
CA LEU A 5 -17.10 -5.72 11.63
C LEU A 5 -16.11 -6.44 12.55
N MET A 6 -15.68 -7.63 12.14
CA MET A 6 -14.73 -8.41 12.91
C MET A 6 -13.37 -7.72 12.87
N THR A 7 -12.78 -7.53 14.04
CA THR A 7 -11.41 -7.03 14.19
C THR A 7 -10.49 -8.25 14.38
N PRO A 8 -9.93 -8.83 13.30
CA PRO A 8 -9.07 -10.01 13.43
C PRO A 8 -7.80 -9.70 14.22
N ALA A 9 -7.09 -10.73 14.66
CA ALA A 9 -5.79 -10.62 15.30
C ALA A 9 -4.77 -9.93 14.38
N PRO A 10 -3.75 -9.22 14.92
CA PRO A 10 -2.78 -8.50 14.10
C PRO A 10 -2.01 -9.38 13.11
N GLU A 11 -1.76 -10.64 13.49
CA GLU A 11 -1.12 -11.66 12.64
C GLU A 11 -1.96 -12.01 11.40
N ASP A 12 -3.26 -12.27 11.57
CA ASP A 12 -4.17 -12.55 10.45
C ASP A 12 -4.35 -11.34 9.52
N ARG A 13 -4.35 -10.12 10.06
CA ARG A 13 -4.44 -8.89 9.26
C ARG A 13 -3.31 -8.83 8.25
N GLN A 14 -2.06 -8.99 8.70
CA GLN A 14 -0.90 -8.93 7.81
C GLN A 14 -0.94 -10.04 6.77
N LYS A 15 -1.39 -11.24 7.15
CA LYS A 15 -1.51 -12.37 6.24
C LYS A 15 -2.54 -12.12 5.14
N LEU A 16 -3.74 -11.63 5.50
CA LEU A 16 -4.80 -11.26 4.56
C LEU A 16 -4.38 -10.13 3.62
N LEU A 17 -3.73 -9.09 4.16
CA LEU A 17 -3.19 -7.98 3.38
C LEU A 17 -2.15 -8.47 2.38
N MET A 18 -1.24 -9.35 2.80
CA MET A 18 -0.18 -9.90 1.95
C MET A 18 -0.74 -10.81 0.86
N ASP A 19 -1.69 -11.68 1.19
CA ASP A 19 -2.33 -12.58 0.23
C ASP A 19 -3.06 -11.79 -0.87
N THR A 20 -3.93 -10.85 -0.46
CA THR A 20 -4.65 -9.93 -1.36
C THR A 20 -3.70 -9.06 -2.19
N HIS A 21 -2.57 -8.66 -1.60
CA HIS A 21 -1.54 -7.90 -2.30
C HIS A 21 -0.86 -8.76 -3.39
N LEU A 22 -0.53 -10.02 -3.10
CA LEU A 22 0.15 -10.93 -4.02
C LEU A 22 -0.73 -11.37 -5.21
N GLU A 23 -2.05 -11.36 -5.06
CA GLU A 23 -2.97 -11.71 -6.17
C GLU A 23 -2.83 -10.80 -7.40
N GLY A 24 -2.30 -9.59 -7.25
CA GLY A 24 -2.18 -8.67 -8.39
C GLY A 24 -1.49 -7.35 -8.10
N HIS A 25 -0.61 -7.31 -7.10
CA HIS A 25 -0.02 -6.08 -6.56
C HIS A 25 -1.08 -5.02 -6.29
N ARG A 26 -2.18 -5.46 -5.65
CA ARG A 26 -3.35 -4.61 -5.41
C ARG A 26 -2.94 -3.40 -4.56
N GLY A 27 -3.37 -2.22 -5.00
CA GLY A 27 -3.14 -0.97 -4.27
C GLY A 27 -3.92 -0.93 -2.96
N ALA A 28 -3.57 0.02 -2.08
CA ALA A 28 -4.13 0.07 -0.72
C ALA A 28 -5.67 0.18 -0.72
N GLN A 29 -6.23 0.91 -1.68
CA GLN A 29 -7.68 1.03 -1.84
C GLN A 29 -8.34 -0.30 -2.23
N ALA A 30 -7.73 -1.07 -3.14
CA ALA A 30 -8.28 -2.35 -3.57
C ALA A 30 -8.27 -3.38 -2.43
N ILE A 31 -7.22 -3.37 -1.61
CA ILE A 31 -7.15 -4.21 -0.41
C ILE A 31 -8.24 -3.83 0.61
N VAL A 32 -8.48 -2.52 0.83
CA VAL A 32 -9.58 -2.05 1.69
C VAL A 32 -10.93 -2.53 1.19
N THR A 33 -11.20 -2.41 -0.12
CA THR A 33 -12.46 -2.85 -0.71
C THR A 33 -12.66 -4.36 -0.60
N ALA A 34 -11.61 -5.16 -0.79
CA ALA A 34 -11.67 -6.61 -0.63
C ALA A 34 -12.01 -7.00 0.82
N LEU A 35 -11.34 -6.40 1.80
CA LEU A 35 -11.61 -6.64 3.22
C LEU A 35 -12.99 -6.15 3.65
N HIS A 36 -13.45 -5.02 3.12
CA HIS A 36 -14.82 -4.55 3.33
C HIS A 36 -15.87 -5.51 2.76
N SER A 37 -15.59 -6.17 1.63
CA SER A 37 -16.46 -7.20 1.07
C SER A 37 -16.51 -8.46 1.95
N ASP A 38 -15.42 -8.74 2.67
CA ASP A 38 -15.32 -9.84 3.64
C ASP A 38 -15.95 -9.47 5.01
N GLY A 39 -16.40 -8.22 5.19
CA GLY A 39 -16.94 -7.72 6.46
C GLY A 39 -15.86 -7.38 7.49
N ILE A 40 -14.60 -7.29 7.06
CA ILE A 40 -13.45 -7.03 7.93
C ILE A 40 -13.07 -5.55 7.85
N HIS A 41 -13.02 -4.88 9.00
CA HIS A 41 -12.59 -3.48 9.08
C HIS A 41 -11.87 -3.20 10.40
N TRP A 42 -10.79 -2.42 10.33
CA TRP A 42 -10.17 -1.83 11.52
C TRP A 42 -9.64 -0.43 11.23
N THR A 43 -9.44 0.34 12.30
CA THR A 43 -9.16 1.79 12.25
C THR A 43 -7.92 2.16 11.42
N LYS A 44 -6.91 1.27 11.38
CA LYS A 44 -5.64 1.47 10.67
C LYS A 44 -5.46 0.65 9.40
N LEU A 45 -6.52 0.01 8.89
CA LEU A 45 -6.45 -0.90 7.74
C LEU A 45 -5.78 -0.29 6.51
N LYS A 46 -6.13 0.97 6.21
CA LYS A 46 -5.54 1.70 5.08
C LYS A 46 -4.05 1.98 5.29
N GLU A 47 -3.63 2.27 6.52
CA GLU A 47 -2.23 2.55 6.87
C GLU A 47 -1.38 1.28 6.78
N ASP A 48 -1.86 0.17 7.36
CA ASP A 48 -1.24 -1.15 7.25
C ASP A 48 -1.06 -1.57 5.78
N ALA A 49 -2.12 -1.46 4.97
CA ALA A 49 -2.06 -1.78 3.55
C ALA A 49 -1.03 -0.92 2.79
N LEU A 50 -0.95 0.38 3.12
CA LEU A 50 0.05 1.28 2.55
C LEU A 50 1.47 0.88 2.95
N GLU A 51 1.71 0.45 4.18
CA GLU A 51 3.02 0.03 4.65
C GLU A 51 3.54 -1.20 3.88
N ILE A 52 2.69 -2.22 3.69
CA ILE A 52 3.01 -3.41 2.89
C ILE A 52 3.38 -3.02 1.45
N ILE A 53 2.59 -2.15 0.84
CA ILE A 53 2.81 -1.70 -0.54
C ILE A 53 4.09 -0.85 -0.65
N ARG A 54 4.42 -0.06 0.38
CA ARG A 54 5.66 0.70 0.44
C ARG A 54 6.89 -0.19 0.60
N SER A 55 6.73 -1.35 1.24
CA SER A 55 7.77 -2.37 1.33
C SER A 55 7.92 -3.17 0.02
N CYS A 56 6.87 -3.21 -0.82
CA CYS A 56 6.88 -3.94 -2.09
C CYS A 56 7.68 -3.20 -3.19
N PRO A 57 8.76 -3.79 -3.73
CA PRO A 57 9.62 -3.16 -4.73
C PRO A 57 8.89 -2.91 -6.06
N ASP A 58 7.97 -3.80 -6.45
CA ASP A 58 7.17 -3.66 -7.67
C ASP A 58 6.21 -2.47 -7.58
N CYS A 59 5.45 -2.37 -6.48
CA CYS A 59 4.57 -1.22 -6.27
C CYS A 59 5.33 0.10 -6.09
N GLN A 60 6.51 0.08 -5.46
CA GLN A 60 7.36 1.27 -5.37
C GLN A 60 7.74 1.80 -6.75
N LYS A 61 8.12 0.92 -7.71
CA LYS A 61 8.51 1.33 -9.06
C LYS A 61 7.42 2.15 -9.77
N PHE A 62 6.16 1.75 -9.60
CA PHE A 62 5.02 2.49 -10.17
C PHE A 62 4.79 3.86 -9.48
N ASN A 63 5.15 3.99 -8.21
CA ASN A 63 4.96 5.23 -7.44
C ASN A 63 6.12 6.24 -7.63
N ILE A 64 7.34 5.75 -7.90
CA ILE A 64 8.55 6.58 -8.10
C ILE A 64 8.41 7.52 -9.33
N ALA A 65 7.54 7.20 -10.28
CA ALA A 65 7.30 8.01 -11.48
C ALA A 65 6.82 9.45 -11.19
N LYS A 66 6.39 9.78 -9.96
CA LYS A 66 5.96 11.15 -9.59
C LYS A 66 7.01 12.00 -8.88
N HIS A 67 8.13 11.45 -8.44
CA HIS A 67 9.22 12.28 -7.92
C HIS A 67 10.07 12.71 -9.09
N GLY A 68 9.70 13.85 -9.68
CA GLY A 68 10.49 14.54 -10.68
C GLY A 68 11.92 14.67 -10.16
N TYR A 69 12.83 13.94 -10.78
CA TYR A 69 14.25 14.18 -10.63
C TYR A 69 14.50 15.61 -11.12
N ASN A 70 14.59 16.54 -10.17
CA ASN A 70 15.03 17.90 -10.45
C ASN A 70 16.55 17.85 -10.69
N CYS A 71 16.95 17.24 -11.81
CA CYS A 71 18.30 17.28 -12.32
C CYS A 71 18.52 18.65 -12.98
N CYS A 72 18.70 19.70 -12.18
CA CYS A 72 19.42 20.88 -12.65
C CYS A 72 20.91 20.63 -12.40
N ARG A 73 21.52 19.86 -13.32
CA ARG A 73 22.95 19.97 -13.60
C ARG A 73 23.21 21.29 -14.32
N THR A 74 24.48 21.72 -14.23
CA THR A 74 25.20 22.78 -14.98
C THR A 74 25.29 24.12 -14.24
N VAL A 75 26.42 24.82 -14.09
CA VAL A 75 27.86 24.64 -14.40
C VAL A 75 28.59 25.78 -13.67
N THR A 76 29.62 25.52 -12.84
CA THR A 76 30.67 26.51 -12.57
C THR A 76 31.91 25.84 -11.97
N ASP A 77 32.81 25.41 -12.84
CA ASP A 77 34.25 25.45 -12.59
C ASP A 77 34.83 26.21 -13.79
N CYS A 78 35.08 27.50 -13.59
CA CYS A 78 35.74 28.37 -14.55
C CYS A 78 37.05 28.83 -13.91
N SER A 79 38.15 28.34 -14.51
CA SER A 79 39.52 28.90 -14.50
C SER A 79 40.30 28.94 -13.18
#